data_AF-A0A7S1XVH4-F1
#
_entry.id   AF-A0A7S1XVH4-F1
#
_cell.length_a   1.000
_cell.length_b   1.000
_cell.length_c   1.000
_cell.angle_alpha   90.00
_cell.angle_beta   90.00
_cell.angle_gamma   90.00
#
_symmetry.space_group_name_H-M   'P 1'
#
loop_
_entity.id
_entity.type
_entity.pdbx_description
1 polymer ?
#
loop_
_entity_poly.entity_id
_entity_poly.type
_entity_poly.pdbx_seq_one_letter_code
_entity_poly.pdbx_strand_id
1 'polypeptide(L)'
;MGPRKLLEDVVEVIDDDGMSDCSEATMDFELADVVMDLASDDGDALEDDEAAAPASLPCAAAVPRLGAGAAAPAAAPRFTAAMASSRDNVLCQGDAYALHLIVAHLSAAELMEASLACRFWRQACTSDYQWQHRCAALWANKVFVPSVFRERSMSRVQAYWGSIRDSKRSAIHEDELCSLVFYHRMKGWSGESWTTQDPWWSGQAPVQRRFHEDGTMTSDMGDGHWRVLDVPEACNRRGDRGAFLRLSRGGVEFPTIFVSRDARNWGWILQNCWAFSTSFPLPPRGADAELEDGGAICQQVQRTYVHKARRVPAKRMHIAPSILDRISNVPDATKI
;
A
#
# COMPACT_ATOMS: atom_id res chain seq x y z
N MET A 1 34.43 2.01 -8.22
CA MET A 1 33.38 1.08 -8.70
C MET A 1 32.07 1.59 -8.14
N GLY A 2 31.09 1.89 -8.99
CA GLY A 2 29.79 2.38 -8.53
C GLY A 2 28.97 1.26 -7.88
N PRO A 3 28.08 1.57 -6.92
CA PRO A 3 27.29 0.58 -6.18
C PRO A 3 26.51 -0.38 -7.09
N ARG A 4 26.14 0.08 -8.29
CA ARG A 4 25.45 -0.69 -9.33
C ARG A 4 26.20 -1.95 -9.79
N LYS A 5 27.54 -1.91 -9.82
CA LYS A 5 28.36 -3.04 -10.34
C LYS A 5 28.65 -4.10 -9.27
N LEU A 6 28.48 -3.78 -7.99
CA LEU A 6 28.73 -4.70 -6.88
C LEU A 6 27.53 -5.62 -6.57
N LEU A 7 26.32 -5.26 -7.04
CA LEU A 7 25.11 -6.05 -6.83
C LEU A 7 24.84 -7.05 -7.97
N GLU A 8 25.19 -6.71 -9.21
CA GLU A 8 25.19 -7.65 -10.34
C GLU A 8 26.14 -8.85 -10.07
N ASP A 9 27.32 -8.58 -9.50
CA ASP A 9 28.31 -9.59 -9.13
C ASP A 9 27.87 -10.49 -7.94
N VAL A 10 26.86 -10.09 -7.15
CA VAL A 10 26.33 -10.89 -6.02
C VAL A 10 25.29 -11.92 -6.49
N VAL A 11 24.66 -11.68 -7.64
CA VAL A 11 23.69 -12.60 -8.25
C VAL A 11 24.41 -13.73 -9.01
N GLU A 12 25.56 -13.47 -9.64
CA GLU A 12 26.33 -14.51 -10.35
C GLU A 12 27.00 -15.55 -9.42
N VAL A 13 27.16 -15.27 -8.12
CA VAL A 13 27.84 -16.19 -7.18
C VAL A 13 26.89 -17.25 -6.59
N ILE A 14 25.64 -17.33 -7.06
CA ILE A 14 24.65 -18.33 -6.62
C ILE A 14 24.67 -19.60 -7.50
N ASP A 15 25.40 -19.61 -8.62
CA ASP A 15 25.38 -20.72 -9.60
C ASP A 15 26.35 -21.89 -9.35
N ASP A 16 27.07 -21.95 -8.22
CA ASP A 16 28.16 -22.95 -8.06
C ASP A 16 28.05 -23.88 -6.84
N ASP A 17 26.83 -24.18 -6.39
CA ASP A 17 26.56 -25.35 -5.55
C ASP A 17 25.52 -26.24 -6.25
N GLY A 18 26.03 -27.25 -6.95
CA GLY A 18 25.28 -28.18 -7.78
C GLY A 18 24.01 -28.72 -7.12
N MET A 19 22.87 -28.22 -7.60
CA MET A 19 21.56 -28.83 -7.42
C MET A 19 20.94 -29.00 -8.81
N SER A 20 20.89 -30.25 -9.25
CA SER A 20 20.25 -30.69 -10.50
C SER A 20 18.76 -30.36 -10.48
N ASP A 21 18.31 -29.73 -11.56
CA ASP A 21 16.91 -29.59 -12.03
C ASP A 21 15.85 -29.15 -11.00
N CYS A 22 15.62 -27.83 -10.90
CA CYS A 22 14.29 -27.22 -10.71
C CYS A 22 14.31 -25.78 -11.24
N SER A 23 13.30 -25.42 -12.05
CA SER A 23 13.16 -24.15 -12.77
C SER A 23 12.77 -22.97 -11.87
N GLU A 24 13.71 -22.40 -11.11
CA GLU A 24 13.47 -21.25 -10.20
C GLU A 24 14.37 -20.01 -10.48
N ALA A 25 15.07 -19.95 -11.61
CA ALA A 25 16.07 -18.90 -11.88
C ALA A 25 15.52 -17.58 -12.48
N THR A 26 14.30 -17.14 -12.14
CA THR A 26 13.74 -15.87 -12.69
C THR A 26 13.28 -14.87 -11.63
N MET A 27 13.38 -15.19 -10.34
CA MET A 27 12.87 -14.29 -9.27
C MET A 27 13.94 -13.51 -8.51
N ASP A 28 15.21 -13.93 -8.51
CA ASP A 28 16.24 -13.27 -7.69
C ASP A 28 16.74 -11.93 -8.26
N PHE A 29 16.58 -11.72 -9.58
CA PHE A 29 16.91 -10.45 -10.23
C PHE A 29 15.95 -9.31 -9.81
N GLU A 30 14.71 -9.63 -9.41
CA GLU A 30 13.73 -8.61 -9.00
C GLU A 30 13.99 -8.01 -7.61
N LEU A 31 14.70 -8.72 -6.71
CA LEU A 31 14.94 -8.22 -5.36
C LEU A 31 15.94 -7.05 -5.36
N ALA A 32 16.93 -7.11 -6.25
CA ALA A 32 17.92 -6.04 -6.42
C ALA A 32 17.29 -4.78 -7.04
N ASP A 33 16.44 -4.93 -8.05
CA ASP A 33 15.71 -3.80 -8.64
C ASP A 33 14.74 -3.14 -7.64
N VAL A 34 14.09 -3.92 -6.77
CA VAL A 34 13.22 -3.37 -5.70
C VAL A 34 13.98 -2.63 -4.62
N VAL A 35 15.16 -3.11 -4.21
CA VAL A 35 16.01 -2.38 -3.25
C VAL A 35 16.49 -1.06 -3.85
N MET A 36 16.77 -1.01 -5.16
CA MET A 36 17.19 0.22 -5.84
C MET A 36 16.05 1.24 -6.06
N ASP A 37 14.84 0.79 -6.40
CA ASP A 37 13.67 1.67 -6.56
C ASP A 37 13.12 2.21 -5.22
N LEU A 38 13.36 1.51 -4.10
CA LEU A 38 12.92 1.96 -2.78
C LEU A 38 13.96 2.83 -2.06
N ALA A 39 15.26 2.59 -2.28
CA ALA A 39 16.32 3.47 -1.77
C ALA A 39 16.38 4.84 -2.47
N SER A 40 15.61 5.06 -3.54
CA SER A 40 15.55 6.32 -4.28
C SER A 40 14.34 7.20 -3.94
N ASP A 41 13.41 6.72 -3.11
CA ASP A 41 12.12 7.39 -2.81
C ASP A 41 11.95 7.75 -1.31
N ASP A 42 13.02 7.69 -0.50
CA ASP A 42 13.01 8.01 0.94
C ASP A 42 12.98 9.52 1.26
N GLY A 43 12.30 10.31 0.44
CA GLY A 43 12.20 11.76 0.60
C GLY A 43 10.77 12.26 0.72
N ASP A 44 10.00 11.79 1.72
CA ASP A 44 8.88 12.52 2.37
C ASP A 44 8.07 11.60 3.32
N ALA A 45 8.75 10.94 4.25
CA ALA A 45 8.08 10.32 5.40
C ALA A 45 7.99 11.34 6.55
N LEU A 46 6.83 12.00 6.63
CA LEU A 46 6.16 12.57 7.81
C LEU A 46 7.06 12.79 9.05
N GLU A 47 7.47 14.05 9.27
CA GLU A 47 7.96 14.51 10.57
C GLU A 47 6.84 14.41 11.62
N ASP A 48 7.15 13.75 12.74
CA ASP A 48 6.25 13.54 13.86
C ASP A 48 5.89 14.84 14.60
N ASP A 49 4.59 15.04 14.83
CA ASP A 49 4.00 16.08 15.68
C ASP A 49 4.29 15.72 17.17
N GLU A 50 5.27 16.40 17.74
CA GLU A 50 5.73 16.25 19.12
C GLU A 50 4.67 16.78 20.11
N ALA A 51 3.83 15.87 20.62
CA ALA A 51 2.88 16.18 21.68
C ALA A 51 3.58 16.42 23.02
N ALA A 52 3.37 17.64 23.54
CA ALA A 52 3.92 18.18 24.78
C ALA A 52 3.66 17.33 26.04
N ALA A 53 4.71 17.18 26.86
CA ALA A 53 4.61 16.83 28.28
C ALA A 53 5.10 18.01 29.17
N PRO A 54 4.49 18.24 30.36
CA PRO A 54 4.69 19.47 31.12
C PRO A 54 5.92 19.48 32.04
N ALA A 55 6.23 20.70 32.48
CA ALA A 55 7.47 21.20 33.05
C ALA A 55 7.87 20.72 34.46
N SER A 56 9.19 20.80 34.65
CA SER A 56 9.95 21.26 35.84
C SER A 56 10.07 20.37 37.08
N LEU A 57 11.31 20.10 37.49
CA LEU A 57 11.93 20.68 38.69
C LEU A 57 13.48 20.55 38.63
N PRO A 58 14.23 21.41 39.35
CA PRO A 58 15.68 21.61 39.20
C PRO A 58 16.51 20.98 40.33
N CYS A 59 17.77 20.64 40.07
CA CYS A 59 18.80 20.73 41.11
C CYS A 59 20.20 20.83 40.52
N ALA A 60 20.81 21.99 40.73
CA ALA A 60 22.22 22.25 40.49
C ALA A 60 23.06 21.67 41.62
N ALA A 61 24.16 20.99 41.27
CA ALA A 61 25.27 20.75 42.17
C ALA A 61 26.56 21.21 41.47
N ALA A 62 27.20 22.21 42.07
CA ALA A 62 28.45 22.79 41.65
C ALA A 62 29.61 21.79 41.79
N VAL A 63 30.45 21.70 40.75
CA VAL A 63 31.72 20.97 40.79
C VAL A 63 32.87 22.00 40.82
N PRO A 64 33.88 21.84 41.68
CA PRO A 64 34.97 22.81 41.79
C PRO A 64 35.93 22.73 40.61
N ARG A 65 36.31 23.91 40.10
CA ARG A 65 37.42 24.12 39.16
C ARG A 65 38.75 23.77 39.84
N LEU A 66 39.48 22.82 39.26
CA LEU A 66 40.85 22.49 39.66
C LEU A 66 41.76 22.51 38.43
N GLY A 67 42.74 23.43 38.48
CA GLY A 67 44.12 23.25 37.99
C GLY A 67 44.34 22.98 36.51
N ALA A 68 44.67 24.03 35.76
CA ALA A 68 45.36 23.93 34.48
C ALA A 68 46.80 23.41 34.70
N GLY A 69 47.07 22.17 34.28
CA GLY A 69 48.40 21.61 34.11
C GLY A 69 48.60 21.17 32.68
N ALA A 70 49.39 21.92 31.91
CA ALA A 70 49.76 21.59 30.54
C ALA A 70 50.72 20.39 30.54
N ALA A 71 50.23 19.22 30.09
CA ALA A 71 51.04 18.06 29.77
C ALA A 71 51.00 17.81 28.25
N ALA A 72 52.17 17.53 27.68
CA ALA A 72 52.41 17.31 26.25
C ALA A 72 51.53 16.20 25.65
N PRO A 73 51.23 16.24 24.34
CA PRO A 73 50.36 15.25 23.69
C PRO A 73 51.00 13.86 23.72
N ALA A 74 50.48 12.99 24.57
CA ALA A 74 50.74 11.56 24.51
C ALA A 74 50.18 11.03 23.18
N ALA A 75 51.04 10.36 22.42
CA ALA A 75 50.70 9.78 21.13
C ALA A 75 49.43 8.92 21.23
N ALA A 76 48.47 9.21 20.34
CA ALA A 76 47.26 8.40 20.20
C ALA A 76 47.64 6.92 20.06
N PRO A 77 46.94 6.00 20.75
CA PRO A 77 47.22 4.58 20.65
C PRO A 77 47.07 4.16 19.18
N ARG A 78 48.18 3.71 18.58
CA ARG A 78 48.16 3.11 17.26
C ARG A 78 47.33 1.84 17.34
N PHE A 79 46.17 1.83 16.70
CA PHE A 79 45.38 0.62 16.49
C PHE A 79 46.27 -0.43 15.82
N THR A 80 46.64 -1.47 16.56
CA THR A 80 47.45 -2.57 16.05
C THR A 80 46.56 -3.52 15.25
N ALA A 81 47.05 -4.02 14.11
CA ALA A 81 46.36 -4.98 13.24
C ALA A 81 45.86 -6.26 13.97
N ALA A 82 46.45 -6.61 15.11
CA ALA A 82 46.01 -7.72 15.95
C ALA A 82 44.62 -7.51 16.59
N MET A 83 44.19 -6.27 16.86
CA MET A 83 42.84 -5.98 17.38
C MET A 83 41.78 -5.93 16.28
N ALA A 84 42.15 -5.60 15.04
CA ALA A 84 41.26 -5.74 13.89
C ALA A 84 40.91 -7.23 13.67
N SER A 85 41.92 -8.11 13.73
CA SER A 85 41.73 -9.57 13.64
C SER A 85 40.82 -10.16 14.73
N SER A 86 40.77 -9.56 15.92
CA SER A 86 39.88 -10.00 17.00
C SER A 86 38.44 -9.49 16.85
N ARG A 87 38.23 -8.30 16.26
CA ARG A 87 36.89 -7.74 16.01
C ARG A 87 36.19 -8.42 14.85
N ASP A 88 36.93 -8.72 13.78
CA ASP A 88 36.38 -9.38 12.60
C ASP A 88 35.94 -10.82 12.90
N ASN A 89 36.60 -11.50 13.84
CA ASN A 89 36.19 -12.84 14.29
C ASN A 89 34.90 -12.83 15.13
N VAL A 90 34.67 -11.81 15.96
CA VAL A 90 33.43 -11.72 16.77
C VAL A 90 32.22 -11.41 15.89
N LEU A 91 32.40 -10.68 14.79
CA LEU A 91 31.29 -10.31 13.90
C LEU A 91 31.03 -11.33 12.77
N CYS A 92 32.01 -12.17 12.43
CA CYS A 92 31.88 -13.17 11.37
C CYS A 92 31.76 -14.62 11.88
N GLN A 93 32.01 -14.87 13.17
CA GLN A 93 31.89 -16.19 13.82
C GLN A 93 31.24 -16.11 15.22
N GLY A 94 30.59 -14.98 15.53
CA GLY A 94 30.03 -14.71 16.85
C GLY A 94 28.72 -15.44 17.14
N ASP A 95 28.19 -15.20 18.34
CA ASP A 95 26.89 -15.67 18.77
C ASP A 95 25.78 -15.08 17.87
N ALA A 96 25.10 -15.95 17.11
CA ALA A 96 23.99 -15.57 16.25
C ALA A 96 22.89 -14.79 17.01
N TYR A 97 22.70 -15.08 18.30
CA TYR A 97 21.74 -14.38 19.13
C TYR A 97 22.13 -12.91 19.34
N ALA A 98 23.39 -12.62 19.64
CA ALA A 98 23.87 -11.25 19.80
C ALA A 98 23.73 -10.44 18.51
N LEU A 99 24.04 -11.05 17.35
CA LEU A 99 23.85 -10.40 16.06
C LEU A 99 22.37 -10.10 15.80
N HIS A 100 21.46 -11.04 16.09
CA HIS A 100 20.02 -10.82 15.98
C HIS A 100 19.51 -9.64 16.82
N LEU A 101 20.06 -9.41 18.02
CA LEU A 101 19.71 -8.26 18.84
C LEU A 101 20.18 -6.94 18.21
N ILE A 102 21.39 -6.93 17.64
CA ILE A 102 21.93 -5.73 16.99
C ILE A 102 21.11 -5.39 15.75
N VAL A 103 20.86 -6.37 14.88
CA VAL A 103 20.17 -6.12 13.60
C VAL A 103 18.68 -5.81 13.76
N ALA A 104 18.08 -6.13 14.91
CA ALA A 104 16.71 -5.76 15.22
C ALA A 104 16.50 -4.24 15.29
N HIS A 105 17.57 -3.46 15.52
CA HIS A 105 17.50 -2.00 15.56
C HIS A 105 17.66 -1.31 14.20
N LEU A 106 18.02 -2.05 13.15
CA LEU A 106 18.17 -1.49 11.81
C LEU A 106 16.79 -1.26 11.17
N SER A 107 16.70 -0.34 10.20
CA SER A 107 15.56 -0.27 9.28
C SER A 107 15.56 -1.47 8.32
N ALA A 108 14.47 -1.64 7.55
CA ALA A 108 14.40 -2.70 6.54
C ALA A 108 15.47 -2.54 5.45
N ALA A 109 15.78 -1.30 5.04
CA ALA A 109 16.81 -1.01 4.04
C ALA A 109 18.22 -1.30 4.58
N GLU A 110 18.56 -0.75 5.75
CA GLU A 110 19.86 -0.98 6.40
C GLU A 110 20.10 -2.47 6.70
N LEU A 111 19.05 -3.22 7.02
CA LEU A 111 19.13 -4.66 7.24
C LEU A 111 19.53 -5.40 5.95
N MET A 112 18.98 -4.99 4.81
CA MET A 112 19.35 -5.54 3.51
C MET A 112 20.77 -5.14 3.12
N GLU A 113 21.20 -3.90 3.39
CA GLU A 113 22.58 -3.47 3.16
C GLU A 113 23.58 -4.26 4.03
N ALA A 114 23.27 -4.44 5.31
CA ALA A 114 24.08 -5.20 6.25
C ALA A 114 24.22 -6.68 5.83
N SER A 115 23.21 -7.23 5.14
CA SER A 115 23.24 -8.59 4.59
C SER A 115 24.33 -8.80 3.52
N LEU A 116 24.88 -7.72 2.96
CA LEU A 116 25.94 -7.77 1.96
C LEU A 116 27.34 -7.92 2.59
N ALA A 117 27.48 -7.75 3.90
CA ALA A 117 28.79 -7.76 4.57
C ALA A 117 29.48 -9.13 4.49
N CYS A 118 28.80 -10.22 4.87
CA CYS A 118 29.30 -11.59 4.75
C CYS A 118 28.16 -12.62 4.87
N ARG A 119 28.45 -13.91 4.63
CA ARG A 119 27.46 -15.01 4.70
C ARG A 119 26.75 -15.12 6.05
N PHE A 120 27.48 -14.91 7.15
CA PHE A 120 26.91 -14.96 8.50
C PHE A 120 25.92 -13.82 8.74
N TRP A 121 26.29 -12.59 8.34
CA TRP A 121 25.40 -11.43 8.40
C TRP A 121 24.19 -11.61 7.49
N ARG A 122 24.39 -12.12 6.28
CA ARG A 122 23.29 -12.44 5.37
C ARG A 122 22.27 -13.35 6.03
N GLN A 123 22.71 -14.49 6.58
CA GLN A 123 21.83 -15.44 7.25
C GLN A 123 21.07 -14.81 8.43
N ALA A 124 21.73 -13.99 9.25
CA ALA A 124 21.07 -13.31 10.35
C ALA A 124 20.06 -12.25 9.88
N CYS A 125 20.46 -11.45 8.90
CA CYS A 125 19.67 -10.33 8.36
C CYS A 125 18.49 -10.79 7.53
N THR A 126 18.54 -11.93 6.84
CA THR A 126 17.43 -12.47 6.04
C THR A 126 16.57 -13.50 6.78
N SER A 127 16.89 -13.78 8.05
CA SER A 127 16.13 -14.75 8.85
C SER A 127 14.68 -14.34 9.05
N ASP A 128 13.76 -15.31 8.97
CA ASP A 128 12.33 -15.07 9.18
C ASP A 128 12.02 -14.47 10.55
N TYR A 129 12.81 -14.77 11.57
CA TYR A 129 12.68 -14.18 12.91
C TYR A 129 12.78 -12.65 12.87
N GLN A 130 13.74 -12.12 12.10
CA GLN A 130 13.95 -10.68 11.96
C GLN A 130 12.86 -10.00 11.12
N TRP A 131 12.29 -10.68 10.14
CA TRP A 131 11.29 -10.06 9.27
C TRP A 131 9.86 -10.26 9.74
N GLN A 132 9.58 -11.28 10.57
CA GLN A 132 8.25 -11.54 11.11
C GLN A 132 7.67 -10.33 11.85
N HIS A 133 8.46 -9.68 12.72
CA HIS A 133 8.00 -8.51 13.47
C HIS A 133 7.86 -7.26 12.58
N ARG A 134 8.72 -7.13 11.56
CA ARG A 134 8.65 -6.03 10.58
C ARG A 134 7.43 -6.13 9.68
N CYS A 135 7.11 -7.34 9.21
CA CYS A 135 5.86 -7.60 8.51
C CYS A 135 4.66 -7.23 9.39
N ALA A 136 4.66 -7.67 10.66
CA ALA A 136 3.57 -7.34 11.58
C ALA A 136 3.43 -5.82 11.78
N ALA A 137 4.53 -5.09 11.95
CA ALA A 137 4.53 -3.64 12.07
C ALA A 137 4.04 -2.94 10.80
N LEU A 138 4.56 -3.34 9.62
CA LEU A 138 4.16 -2.81 8.32
C LEU A 138 2.66 -3.01 8.06
N TRP A 139 2.12 -4.17 8.42
CA TRP A 139 0.73 -4.55 8.15
C TRP A 139 -0.26 -4.09 9.22
N ALA A 140 0.20 -3.58 10.37
CA ALA A 140 -0.64 -3.30 11.53
C ALA A 140 -1.84 -2.39 11.23
N ASN A 141 -1.64 -1.37 10.37
CA ASN A 141 -2.66 -0.38 10.02
C ASN A 141 -3.21 -0.56 8.59
N LYS A 142 -3.01 -1.75 7.99
CA LYS A 142 -3.38 -2.02 6.61
C LYS A 142 -4.70 -2.76 6.56
N VAL A 143 -5.68 -2.19 5.85
CA VAL A 143 -7.03 -2.77 5.73
C VAL A 143 -7.03 -4.00 4.83
N PHE A 144 -6.08 -4.10 3.90
CA PHE A 144 -5.94 -5.26 3.03
C PHE A 144 -4.47 -5.60 2.77
N VAL A 145 -4.12 -6.84 3.09
CA VAL A 145 -2.86 -7.49 2.71
C VAL A 145 -3.24 -8.86 2.19
N PRO A 146 -2.90 -9.22 0.94
CA PRO A 146 -3.17 -10.55 0.38
C PRO A 146 -2.74 -11.68 1.31
N SER A 147 -3.53 -12.76 1.37
CA SER A 147 -3.27 -13.86 2.30
C SER A 147 -1.93 -14.54 2.02
N VAL A 148 -1.51 -14.58 0.75
CA VAL A 148 -0.22 -15.13 0.31
C VAL A 148 0.99 -14.52 1.05
N PHE A 149 0.91 -13.25 1.46
CA PHE A 149 1.98 -12.62 2.25
C PHE A 149 1.84 -12.94 3.74
N ARG A 150 0.61 -13.08 4.25
CA ARG A 150 0.34 -13.39 5.66
C ARG A 150 0.67 -14.83 5.99
N GLU A 151 0.39 -15.74 5.07
CA GLU A 151 0.70 -17.16 5.15
C GLU A 151 2.20 -17.39 5.09
N ARG A 152 2.67 -18.52 5.65
CA ARG A 152 4.11 -18.89 5.69
C ARG A 152 4.54 -19.68 4.44
N SER A 153 3.93 -19.41 3.30
CA SER A 153 4.27 -20.03 2.02
C SER A 153 5.54 -19.47 1.39
N MET A 154 6.00 -18.29 1.83
CA MET A 154 7.23 -17.63 1.39
C MET A 154 8.04 -17.08 2.59
N SER A 155 9.30 -16.76 2.35
CA SER A 155 10.15 -16.11 3.37
C SER A 155 9.54 -14.77 3.81
N ARG A 156 9.79 -14.37 5.06
CA ARG A 156 9.27 -13.09 5.58
C ARG A 156 9.88 -11.88 4.86
N VAL A 157 11.10 -11.99 4.34
CA VAL A 157 11.71 -10.97 3.48
C VAL A 157 10.87 -10.76 2.21
N GLN A 158 10.55 -11.84 1.51
CA GLN A 158 9.72 -11.80 0.30
C GLN A 158 8.31 -11.29 0.61
N ALA A 159 7.70 -11.72 1.72
CA ALA A 159 6.39 -11.24 2.13
C ALA A 159 6.38 -9.73 2.42
N TYR A 160 7.43 -9.21 3.07
CA TYR A 160 7.57 -7.79 3.37
C TYR A 160 7.59 -6.96 2.08
N TRP A 161 8.58 -7.19 1.22
CA TRP A 161 8.75 -6.41 -0.01
C TRP A 161 7.66 -6.68 -1.04
N GLY A 162 7.19 -7.93 -1.14
CA GLY A 162 6.05 -8.31 -1.98
C GLY A 162 4.78 -7.56 -1.60
N SER A 163 4.50 -7.39 -0.30
CA SER A 163 3.34 -6.62 0.16
C SER A 163 3.45 -5.12 -0.14
N ILE A 164 4.66 -4.54 -0.11
CA ILE A 164 4.91 -3.15 -0.52
C ILE A 164 4.67 -3.00 -2.01
N ARG A 165 5.18 -3.92 -2.83
CA ARG A 165 4.96 -3.93 -4.28
C ARG A 165 3.47 -4.05 -4.62
N ASP A 166 2.76 -4.98 -3.96
CA ASP A 166 1.31 -5.14 -4.08
C ASP A 166 0.55 -3.87 -3.71
N SER A 167 1.00 -3.14 -2.68
CA SER A 167 0.35 -1.89 -2.27
C SER A 167 0.36 -0.80 -3.34
N LYS A 168 1.26 -0.88 -4.34
CA LYS A 168 1.42 0.09 -5.42
C LYS A 168 0.64 -0.28 -6.70
N ARG A 169 0.03 -1.46 -6.78
CA ARG A 169 -0.66 -1.89 -8.00
C ARG A 169 -1.93 -1.10 -8.27
N SER A 170 -2.37 -1.10 -9.52
CA SER A 170 -3.60 -0.43 -9.97
C SER A 170 -4.65 -1.38 -10.56
N ALA A 171 -4.40 -2.68 -10.54
CA ALA A 171 -5.31 -3.71 -11.03
C ALA A 171 -5.74 -4.64 -9.88
N ILE A 172 -7.06 -4.71 -9.65
CA ILE A 172 -7.67 -5.63 -8.68
C ILE A 172 -8.00 -6.96 -9.36
N HIS A 173 -7.77 -8.07 -8.68
CA HIS A 173 -8.21 -9.37 -9.15
C HIS A 173 -9.71 -9.58 -8.86
N GLU A 174 -10.37 -10.44 -9.63
CA GLU A 174 -11.82 -10.66 -9.53
C GLU A 174 -12.22 -11.31 -8.21
N ASP A 175 -11.41 -12.24 -7.70
CA ASP A 175 -11.56 -12.89 -6.39
C ASP A 175 -11.42 -11.88 -5.24
N GLU A 176 -10.47 -10.95 -5.35
CA GLU A 176 -10.32 -9.84 -4.40
C GLU A 176 -11.52 -8.90 -4.45
N LEU A 177 -12.00 -8.57 -5.64
CA LEU A 177 -13.20 -7.74 -5.82
C LEU A 177 -14.44 -8.39 -5.17
N CYS A 178 -14.60 -9.71 -5.31
CA CYS A 178 -15.74 -10.45 -4.79
C CYS A 178 -15.66 -10.76 -3.29
N SER A 179 -14.45 -10.90 -2.74
CA SER A 179 -14.24 -11.18 -1.32
C SER A 179 -14.43 -9.96 -0.41
N LEU A 180 -14.45 -8.75 -0.97
CA LEU A 180 -14.52 -7.49 -0.22
C LEU A 180 -15.91 -6.87 -0.20
N VAL A 181 -16.15 -6.07 0.84
CA VAL A 181 -17.32 -5.17 0.92
C VAL A 181 -16.87 -3.77 0.54
N PHE A 182 -17.61 -3.15 -0.37
CA PHE A 182 -17.33 -1.78 -0.80
C PHE A 182 -18.33 -0.80 -0.20
N TYR A 183 -17.82 0.28 0.39
CA TYR A 183 -18.59 1.38 0.95
C TYR A 183 -18.67 2.49 -0.08
N HIS A 184 -19.88 2.79 -0.53
CA HIS A 184 -20.18 3.58 -1.70
C HIS A 184 -20.81 4.92 -1.34
N ARG A 185 -20.38 5.95 -2.06
CA ARG A 185 -21.03 7.27 -2.09
C ARG A 185 -21.03 7.85 -3.51
N MET A 186 -21.97 8.73 -3.75
CA MET A 186 -22.00 9.64 -4.88
C MET A 186 -21.08 10.83 -4.61
N LYS A 187 -20.46 11.32 -5.68
CA LYS A 187 -19.68 12.57 -5.68
C LYS A 187 -20.64 13.74 -5.94
N GLY A 188 -20.38 14.90 -5.39
CA GLY A 188 -21.26 16.09 -5.44
C GLY A 188 -21.56 16.56 -6.86
N TRP A 189 -20.60 16.40 -7.76
CA TRP A 189 -20.77 16.74 -9.18
C TRP A 189 -21.67 15.76 -9.97
N SER A 190 -22.15 14.67 -9.35
CA SER A 190 -23.17 13.80 -9.94
C SER A 190 -24.53 14.52 -10.07
N GLY A 191 -24.74 15.57 -9.27
CA GLY A 191 -25.93 16.40 -9.27
C GLY A 191 -26.83 16.12 -8.08
N GLU A 192 -27.64 17.12 -7.74
CA GLU A 192 -28.46 17.15 -6.52
C GLU A 192 -29.40 15.95 -6.38
N SER A 193 -29.96 15.46 -7.49
CA SER A 193 -30.84 14.30 -7.49
C SER A 193 -30.18 13.05 -6.93
N TRP A 194 -28.88 12.88 -7.20
CA TRP A 194 -28.11 11.72 -6.74
C TRP A 194 -27.62 11.88 -5.31
N THR A 195 -27.12 13.06 -4.95
CA THR A 195 -26.62 13.33 -3.60
C THR A 195 -27.73 13.36 -2.56
N THR A 196 -28.94 13.80 -2.92
CA THR A 196 -30.09 13.81 -2.00
C THR A 196 -30.54 12.40 -1.59
N GLN A 197 -30.26 11.41 -2.43
CA GLN A 197 -30.60 10.00 -2.18
C GLN A 197 -29.44 9.19 -1.62
N ASP A 198 -28.26 9.80 -1.51
CA ASP A 198 -27.09 9.14 -0.95
C ASP A 198 -27.09 9.30 0.58
N PRO A 199 -27.20 8.19 1.34
CA PRO A 199 -27.13 8.20 2.80
C PRO A 199 -25.92 8.97 3.34
N TRP A 200 -24.74 8.85 2.72
CA TRP A 200 -23.52 9.48 3.22
C TRP A 200 -23.59 11.01 3.17
N TRP A 201 -24.24 11.58 2.15
CA TRP A 201 -24.44 13.04 2.05
C TRP A 201 -25.36 13.60 3.14
N SER A 202 -26.26 12.75 3.65
CA SER A 202 -27.19 13.04 4.74
C SER A 202 -26.62 12.74 6.14
N GLY A 203 -25.35 12.34 6.23
CA GLY A 203 -24.69 11.99 7.50
C GLY A 203 -25.02 10.58 8.01
N GLN A 204 -25.64 9.73 7.18
CA GLN A 204 -25.88 8.32 7.49
C GLN A 204 -24.70 7.45 7.02
N ALA A 205 -24.72 6.17 7.38
CA ALA A 205 -23.72 5.21 6.93
C ALA A 205 -23.76 5.07 5.40
N PRO A 206 -22.59 4.98 4.73
CA PRO A 206 -22.52 4.80 3.28
C PRO A 206 -23.14 3.46 2.85
N VAL A 207 -23.66 3.42 1.62
CA VAL A 207 -24.25 2.21 1.04
C VAL A 207 -23.18 1.13 0.90
N GLN A 208 -23.50 -0.09 1.34
CA GLN A 208 -22.62 -1.23 1.12
C GLN A 208 -22.93 -1.93 -0.21
N ARG A 209 -21.87 -2.42 -0.85
CA ARG A 209 -21.92 -3.11 -2.13
C ARG A 209 -21.07 -4.37 -2.07
N ARG A 210 -21.60 -5.46 -2.62
CA ARG A 210 -20.88 -6.72 -2.83
C ARG A 210 -20.90 -7.09 -4.30
N PHE A 211 -19.75 -7.51 -4.79
CA PHE A 211 -19.57 -8.06 -6.12
C PHE A 211 -19.57 -9.59 -6.01
N HIS A 212 -20.16 -10.25 -7.01
CA HIS A 212 -20.28 -11.70 -7.04
C HIS A 212 -19.61 -12.26 -8.29
N GLU A 213 -19.09 -13.49 -8.20
CA GLU A 213 -18.33 -14.16 -9.26
C GLU A 213 -19.13 -14.33 -10.58
N ASP A 214 -20.45 -14.35 -10.51
CA ASP A 214 -21.35 -14.45 -11.66
C ASP A 214 -21.52 -13.13 -12.43
N GLY A 215 -20.78 -12.08 -12.05
CA GLY A 215 -20.88 -10.76 -12.63
C GLY A 215 -22.06 -9.95 -12.12
N THR A 216 -22.77 -10.41 -11.09
CA THR A 216 -23.83 -9.63 -10.41
C THR A 216 -23.27 -8.82 -9.25
N MET A 217 -24.01 -7.80 -8.85
CA MET A 217 -23.65 -6.89 -7.77
C MET A 217 -24.90 -6.58 -6.96
N THR A 218 -24.78 -6.66 -5.64
CA THR A 218 -25.87 -6.39 -4.69
C THR A 218 -25.57 -5.14 -3.86
N SER A 219 -26.60 -4.37 -3.55
CA SER A 219 -26.52 -3.21 -2.63
C SER A 219 -27.89 -2.87 -2.08
N ASP A 220 -27.95 -2.12 -0.98
CA ASP A 220 -29.23 -1.64 -0.42
C ASP A 220 -29.99 -0.73 -1.39
N MET A 221 -29.26 -0.07 -2.29
CA MET A 221 -29.88 0.72 -3.33
C MET A 221 -30.49 -0.14 -4.44
N GLY A 222 -30.16 -1.44 -4.48
CA GLY A 222 -30.62 -2.53 -5.33
C GLY A 222 -29.55 -3.09 -6.30
N ASP A 223 -29.93 -4.13 -7.05
CA ASP A 223 -28.97 -4.98 -7.75
C ASP A 223 -28.56 -4.48 -9.14
N GLY A 224 -27.42 -4.96 -9.63
CA GLY A 224 -26.88 -4.66 -10.94
C GLY A 224 -25.87 -5.71 -11.42
N HIS A 225 -25.12 -5.36 -12.47
CA HIS A 225 -24.07 -6.20 -13.01
C HIS A 225 -22.74 -5.44 -13.08
N TRP A 226 -21.65 -6.21 -13.11
CA TRP A 226 -20.31 -5.71 -13.28
C TRP A 226 -19.52 -6.58 -14.26
N ARG A 227 -18.48 -5.99 -14.85
CA ARG A 227 -17.45 -6.73 -15.60
C ARG A 227 -16.13 -5.98 -15.58
N VAL A 228 -15.03 -6.73 -15.61
CA VAL A 228 -13.71 -6.17 -15.92
C VAL A 228 -13.69 -5.75 -17.39
N LEU A 229 -13.15 -4.57 -17.67
CA LEU A 229 -12.86 -4.16 -19.04
C LEU A 229 -11.45 -4.57 -19.39
N ASP A 230 -11.33 -5.44 -20.39
CA ASP A 230 -10.04 -5.84 -20.97
C ASP A 230 -9.64 -4.84 -22.05
N VAL A 231 -9.24 -3.64 -21.60
CA VAL A 231 -8.77 -2.56 -22.46
C VAL A 231 -7.48 -1.97 -21.89
N PRO A 232 -6.46 -1.71 -22.72
CA PRO A 232 -5.18 -1.19 -22.24
C PRO A 232 -5.28 0.28 -21.79
N GLU A 233 -6.32 0.99 -22.22
CA GLU A 233 -6.54 2.39 -21.88
C GLU A 233 -8.02 2.72 -21.75
N ALA A 234 -8.40 3.36 -20.65
CA ALA A 234 -9.71 3.97 -20.45
C ALA A 234 -9.57 5.16 -19.51
N CYS A 235 -10.47 6.14 -19.63
CA CYS A 235 -10.40 7.35 -18.80
C CYS A 235 -9.00 7.99 -18.82
N ASN A 236 -8.39 8.14 -20.03
CA ASN A 236 -7.02 8.64 -20.29
C ASN A 236 -5.97 8.08 -19.31
N ARG A 237 -6.17 6.85 -18.88
CA ARG A 237 -5.28 6.11 -18.00
C ARG A 237 -5.00 4.79 -18.67
N ARG A 238 -3.76 4.34 -18.54
CA ARG A 238 -3.37 2.98 -18.88
C ARG A 238 -3.40 2.13 -17.64
N GLY A 239 -3.70 0.86 -17.82
CA GLY A 239 -3.74 -0.10 -16.73
C GLY A 239 -3.92 -1.50 -17.27
N ASP A 240 -3.51 -2.46 -16.46
CA ASP A 240 -3.64 -3.88 -16.76
C ASP A 240 -5.08 -4.36 -16.58
N ARG A 241 -5.35 -5.62 -16.93
CA ARG A 241 -6.64 -6.26 -16.69
C ARG A 241 -7.00 -6.17 -15.20
N GLY A 242 -8.14 -5.55 -14.89
CA GLY A 242 -8.56 -5.27 -13.52
C GLY A 242 -8.42 -3.80 -13.12
N ALA A 243 -7.75 -2.96 -13.93
CA ALA A 243 -7.66 -1.52 -13.67
C ALA A 243 -8.96 -0.75 -13.99
N PHE A 244 -9.83 -1.36 -14.81
CA PHE A 244 -11.07 -0.73 -15.28
C PHE A 244 -12.27 -1.67 -15.12
N LEU A 245 -13.33 -1.15 -14.52
CA LEU A 245 -14.59 -1.86 -14.33
C LEU A 245 -15.74 -1.14 -15.04
N ARG A 246 -16.71 -1.91 -15.51
CA ARG A 246 -18.00 -1.40 -16.00
C ARG A 246 -19.10 -1.90 -15.09
N LEU A 247 -19.94 -0.99 -14.62
CA LEU A 247 -21.16 -1.32 -13.89
C LEU A 247 -22.39 -1.02 -14.74
N SER A 248 -23.44 -1.80 -14.56
CA SER A 248 -24.75 -1.54 -15.15
C SER A 248 -25.87 -1.83 -14.18
N ARG A 249 -27.00 -1.14 -14.35
CA ARG A 249 -28.19 -1.32 -13.53
C ARG A 249 -29.45 -0.97 -14.30
N GLY A 250 -30.46 -1.83 -14.25
CA GLY A 250 -31.71 -1.63 -14.99
C GLY A 250 -31.49 -1.46 -16.50
N GLY A 251 -30.48 -2.13 -17.07
CA GLY A 251 -30.10 -2.01 -18.49
C GLY A 251 -29.31 -0.74 -18.85
N VAL A 252 -28.98 0.11 -17.88
CA VAL A 252 -28.17 1.33 -18.10
C VAL A 252 -26.74 1.09 -17.64
N GLU A 253 -25.77 1.33 -18.52
CA GLU A 253 -24.35 1.31 -18.18
C GLU A 253 -23.88 2.65 -17.61
N PHE A 254 -23.07 2.58 -16.55
CA PHE A 254 -22.46 3.76 -15.93
C PHE A 254 -21.07 4.06 -16.53
N PRO A 255 -20.52 5.27 -16.30
CA PRO A 255 -19.16 5.61 -16.68
C PRO A 255 -18.14 4.60 -16.14
N THR A 256 -17.07 4.36 -16.90
CA THR A 256 -16.00 3.43 -16.51
C THR A 256 -15.45 3.80 -15.14
N ILE A 257 -15.32 2.80 -14.28
CA ILE A 257 -14.69 2.90 -12.98
C ILE A 257 -13.20 2.61 -13.15
N PHE A 258 -12.37 3.47 -12.56
CA PHE A 258 -10.96 3.26 -12.39
C PHE A 258 -10.67 2.69 -11.00
N VAL A 259 -9.74 1.75 -10.93
CA VAL A 259 -9.32 1.05 -9.71
C VAL A 259 -7.97 1.58 -9.25
N SER A 260 -7.81 1.82 -7.95
CA SER A 260 -6.52 2.19 -7.34
C SER A 260 -6.41 1.75 -5.90
N ARG A 261 -5.19 1.79 -5.37
CA ARG A 261 -4.91 1.57 -3.94
C ARG A 261 -4.92 2.88 -3.17
N ASP A 262 -5.35 2.85 -1.92
CA ASP A 262 -5.06 3.91 -0.95
C ASP A 262 -3.64 3.68 -0.39
N ALA A 263 -2.73 4.63 -0.58
CA ALA A 263 -1.34 4.50 -0.13
C ALA A 263 -1.21 4.38 1.40
N ARG A 264 -2.16 4.94 2.15
CA ARG A 264 -2.11 5.02 3.62
C ARG A 264 -2.44 3.67 4.25
N ASN A 265 -3.55 3.08 3.81
CA ASN A 265 -4.11 1.88 4.44
C ASN A 265 -4.12 0.63 3.55
N TRP A 266 -3.69 0.75 2.28
CA TRP A 266 -3.70 -0.33 1.29
C TRP A 266 -5.09 -0.90 1.03
N GLY A 267 -6.13 -0.09 1.11
CA GLY A 267 -7.47 -0.43 0.65
C GLY A 267 -7.62 -0.23 -0.85
N TRP A 268 -8.70 -0.75 -1.40
CA TRP A 268 -9.09 -0.48 -2.77
C TRP A 268 -10.03 0.70 -2.87
N ILE A 269 -9.87 1.46 -3.96
CA ILE A 269 -10.70 2.58 -4.32
C ILE A 269 -11.24 2.33 -5.73
N LEU A 270 -12.55 2.40 -5.86
CA LEU A 270 -13.29 2.29 -7.10
C LEU A 270 -13.97 3.62 -7.37
N GLN A 271 -13.54 4.33 -8.41
CA GLN A 271 -14.15 5.64 -8.69
C GLN A 271 -14.31 5.95 -10.17
N ASN A 272 -15.35 6.73 -10.46
CA ASN A 272 -15.54 7.37 -11.75
C ASN A 272 -15.88 8.85 -11.56
N CYS A 273 -16.37 9.50 -12.61
CA CYS A 273 -16.77 10.90 -12.57
C CYS A 273 -18.10 11.16 -11.84
N TRP A 274 -18.77 10.17 -11.24
CA TRP A 274 -20.02 10.35 -10.46
C TRP A 274 -19.99 9.66 -9.10
N ALA A 275 -19.21 8.59 -8.96
CA ALA A 275 -19.25 7.68 -7.82
C ALA A 275 -17.86 7.45 -7.23
N PHE A 276 -17.83 7.15 -5.94
CA PHE A 276 -16.64 6.81 -5.16
C PHE A 276 -16.97 5.64 -4.24
N SER A 277 -16.15 4.59 -4.26
CA SER A 277 -16.32 3.44 -3.36
C SER A 277 -14.96 3.00 -2.82
N THR A 278 -14.94 2.51 -1.59
CA THR A 278 -13.71 2.05 -0.93
C THR A 278 -13.92 0.67 -0.32
N SER A 279 -12.88 -0.16 -0.24
CA SER A 279 -12.97 -1.48 0.42
C SER A 279 -12.85 -1.40 1.95
N PHE A 280 -12.96 -0.21 2.51
CA PHE A 280 -12.89 0.10 3.94
C PHE A 280 -13.99 1.11 4.28
N PRO A 281 -14.45 1.19 5.53
CA PRO A 281 -15.54 2.10 5.89
C PRO A 281 -15.21 3.55 5.53
N LEU A 282 -16.12 4.22 4.80
CA LEU A 282 -15.98 5.66 4.58
C LEU A 282 -16.25 6.39 5.92
N PRO A 283 -15.39 7.35 6.30
CA PRO A 283 -15.63 8.14 7.49
C PRO A 283 -16.87 9.04 7.29
N PRO A 284 -17.47 9.54 8.39
CA PRO A 284 -18.52 10.54 8.31
C PRO A 284 -18.09 11.73 7.45
N ARG A 285 -19.03 12.31 6.72
CA ARG A 285 -18.76 13.47 5.87
C ARG A 285 -18.12 14.59 6.68
N GLY A 286 -17.02 15.13 6.15
CA GLY A 286 -16.19 16.18 6.76
C GLY A 286 -15.09 15.67 7.70
N ALA A 287 -15.02 14.36 8.00
CA ALA A 287 -14.03 13.83 8.94
C ALA A 287 -12.67 13.49 8.29
N ASP A 288 -12.62 13.19 6.98
CA ASP A 288 -11.37 12.99 6.23
C ASP A 288 -11.41 13.82 4.93
N ALA A 289 -10.65 14.92 4.92
CA ALA A 289 -10.59 15.85 3.79
C ALA A 289 -10.06 15.20 2.50
N GLU A 290 -9.25 14.14 2.58
CA GLU A 290 -8.71 13.47 1.39
C GLU A 290 -9.75 12.61 0.67
N LEU A 291 -10.73 12.10 1.42
CA LEU A 291 -11.83 11.27 0.91
C LEU A 291 -13.07 12.10 0.53
N GLU A 292 -13.09 13.39 0.84
CA GLU A 292 -14.10 14.34 0.38
C GLU A 292 -13.99 14.64 -1.12
N ASP A 293 -15.01 15.28 -1.69
CA ASP A 293 -15.00 15.64 -3.10
C ASP A 293 -13.82 16.51 -3.51
N GLY A 294 -13.40 17.44 -2.66
CA GLY A 294 -12.23 18.30 -2.88
C GLY A 294 -10.88 17.61 -2.66
N GLY A 295 -10.88 16.42 -2.06
CA GLY A 295 -9.68 15.70 -1.69
C GLY A 295 -8.89 15.15 -2.88
N ALA A 296 -7.58 15.05 -2.73
CA ALA A 296 -6.67 14.64 -3.80
C ALA A 296 -7.07 13.28 -4.41
N ILE A 297 -7.47 12.32 -3.57
CA ILE A 297 -7.89 10.97 -3.98
C ILE A 297 -9.14 11.02 -4.87
N CYS A 298 -10.17 11.78 -4.46
CA CYS A 298 -11.42 11.89 -5.20
C CYS A 298 -11.25 12.65 -6.54
N GLN A 299 -10.34 13.63 -6.57
CA GLN A 299 -10.02 14.46 -7.72
C GLN A 299 -9.17 13.74 -8.79
N GLN A 300 -8.65 12.55 -8.51
CA GLN A 300 -7.92 11.75 -9.50
C GLN A 300 -8.76 11.47 -10.76
N VAL A 301 -10.08 11.32 -10.62
CA VAL A 301 -11.00 11.11 -11.74
C VAL A 301 -11.92 12.33 -11.89
N GLN A 302 -11.40 13.36 -12.54
CA GLN A 302 -12.09 14.64 -12.77
C GLN A 302 -12.99 14.65 -14.02
N ARG A 303 -13.86 15.67 -14.06
CA ARG A 303 -14.96 15.90 -15.02
C ARG A 303 -14.53 16.12 -16.49
N THR A 304 -13.24 16.21 -16.79
CA THR A 304 -12.74 16.48 -18.16
C THR A 304 -13.25 15.46 -19.21
N TYR A 305 -13.75 14.30 -18.77
CA TYR A 305 -14.41 13.31 -19.62
C TYR A 305 -15.76 13.73 -20.21
N VAL A 306 -16.53 14.60 -19.56
CA VAL A 306 -17.90 14.89 -20.01
C VAL A 306 -17.93 15.92 -21.14
N HIS A 307 -16.95 16.84 -21.20
CA HIS A 307 -16.98 17.94 -22.17
C HIS A 307 -16.42 17.59 -23.56
N LYS A 308 -15.54 16.58 -23.70
CA LYS A 308 -15.09 16.14 -25.03
C LYS A 308 -16.04 15.18 -25.74
N ALA A 309 -16.99 14.58 -25.01
CA ALA A 309 -17.99 13.66 -25.59
C ALA A 309 -19.18 14.35 -26.29
N ARG A 310 -19.21 15.69 -26.40
CA ARG A 310 -20.30 16.43 -27.06
C ARG A 310 -19.81 17.36 -28.19
N ARG A 311 -19.52 16.74 -29.33
CA ARG A 311 -20.09 17.16 -30.63
C ARG A 311 -20.94 16.05 -31.26
N VAL A 312 -21.57 15.21 -30.43
CA VAL A 312 -22.70 14.39 -30.88
C VAL A 312 -23.96 15.25 -30.72
N PRO A 313 -24.71 15.53 -31.81
CA PRO A 313 -25.91 16.35 -31.75
C PRO A 313 -26.89 15.75 -30.74
N ALA A 314 -27.50 16.62 -29.96
CA ALA A 314 -28.46 16.28 -28.91
C ALA A 314 -29.72 15.59 -29.51
N LYS A 315 -29.62 14.30 -29.81
CA LYS A 315 -30.80 13.44 -29.71
C LYS A 315 -31.13 13.38 -28.23
N ARG A 316 -32.27 13.98 -27.87
CA ARG A 316 -32.90 13.93 -26.55
C ARG A 316 -32.67 12.54 -25.93
N MET A 317 -31.74 12.47 -24.99
CA MET A 317 -31.78 11.42 -23.97
C MET A 317 -32.98 11.81 -23.12
N HIS A 318 -34.17 11.34 -23.51
CA HIS A 318 -35.28 11.26 -22.60
C HIS A 318 -34.81 10.31 -21.50
N ILE A 319 -34.28 10.87 -20.41
CA ILE A 319 -34.21 10.19 -19.13
C ILE A 319 -35.68 9.92 -18.83
N ALA A 320 -36.10 8.67 -19.03
CA ALA A 320 -37.44 8.24 -18.66
C ALA A 320 -37.67 8.65 -17.20
N PRO A 321 -38.87 9.14 -16.84
CA PRO A 321 -39.20 9.42 -15.45
C PRO A 321 -38.83 8.20 -14.61
N SER A 322 -37.99 8.53 -13.63
CA SER A 322 -37.18 7.76 -12.69
C SER A 322 -37.09 6.22 -12.80
N ILE A 323 -35.84 5.74 -12.79
CA ILE A 323 -35.47 4.37 -12.37
C ILE A 323 -35.92 4.10 -10.92
N LEU A 324 -36.16 5.15 -10.13
CA LEU A 324 -36.58 5.06 -8.73
C LEU A 324 -38.05 4.67 -8.56
N ASP A 325 -38.93 5.09 -9.47
CA ASP A 325 -40.36 4.71 -9.50
C ASP A 325 -40.55 3.24 -9.89
N ARG A 326 -39.52 2.60 -10.45
CA ARG A 326 -39.51 1.17 -10.76
C ARG A 326 -38.94 0.30 -9.63
N ILE A 327 -38.13 0.87 -8.73
CA ILE A 327 -37.59 0.16 -7.57
C ILE A 327 -38.61 0.16 -6.40
N SER A 328 -39.48 1.17 -6.32
CA SER A 328 -40.52 1.29 -5.29
C SER A 328 -41.78 0.44 -5.52
N ASN A 329 -41.88 -0.30 -6.63
CA ASN A 329 -43.04 -1.12 -6.99
C ASN A 329 -42.74 -2.64 -6.92
N VAL A 330 -42.26 -3.11 -5.77
CA VAL A 330 -42.28 -4.56 -5.46
C VAL A 330 -43.63 -4.88 -4.81
N PRO A 331 -44.48 -5.73 -5.41
CA PRO A 331 -45.75 -6.10 -4.79
C PRO A 331 -45.51 -6.91 -3.51
N ASP A 332 -46.25 -6.51 -2.48
CA ASP A 332 -46.27 -7.10 -1.14
C ASP A 332 -46.48 -8.63 -1.20
N ALA A 333 -45.45 -9.39 -0.83
CA ALA A 333 -45.44 -10.86 -0.90
C ALA A 333 -46.17 -11.54 0.29
N THR A 334 -47.25 -10.94 0.78
CA THR A 334 -48.05 -11.44 1.92
C THR A 334 -49.44 -11.96 1.53
N LYS A 335 -49.65 -12.33 0.25
CA LYS A 335 -50.84 -13.08 -0.16
C LYS A 335 -50.49 -14.28 -1.03
N ILE A 336 -50.08 -15.37 -0.39
CA ILE A 336 -50.32 -16.76 -0.83
C ILE A 336 -50.74 -17.56 0.39
#